data_AF-A0A5E6SC01-F1
#
_entry.id   AF-A0A5E6SC01-F1
#
_cell.length_a   1.000
_cell.length_b   1.000
_cell.length_c   1.000
_cell.angle_alpha   90.00
_cell.angle_beta   90.00
_cell.angle_gamma   90.00
#
_symmetry.space_group_name_H-M   'P 1'
#
loop_
_entity.id
_entity.type
_entity.pdbx_description
1 polymer ?
#
loop_
_entity_poly.entity_id
_entity_poly.type
_entity_poly.pdbx_seq_one_letter_code
_entity_poly.pdbx_strand_id
1 'polypeptide(L)'
;MLTFFESPLNVLHLSSKVLVAGLIMLLAGIYGAYLYNGQIPIALLVAMHSLTILGPTLIKIGYVMRLLAQYRIRGPRMIPQTA
;
A
#
# COMPACT_ATOMS: atom_id res chain seq x y z
N MET A 1 16.11 -14.09 4.22
CA MET A 1 15.31 -12.85 4.05
C MET A 1 14.39 -12.91 2.82
N LEU A 2 14.84 -13.46 1.67
CA LEU A 2 13.98 -13.65 0.48
C LEU A 2 12.97 -14.82 0.59
N THR A 3 13.23 -15.80 1.45
CA THR A 3 12.31 -16.93 1.73
C THR A 3 10.94 -16.50 2.28
N PHE A 4 10.84 -15.31 2.89
CA PHE A 4 9.54 -14.78 3.35
C PHE A 4 8.62 -14.44 2.17
N PHE A 5 9.19 -14.06 1.01
CA PHE A 5 8.45 -13.73 -0.21
C PHE A 5 8.14 -14.94 -1.08
N GLU A 6 8.67 -16.13 -0.76
CA GLU A 6 8.35 -17.36 -1.49
C GLU A 6 6.93 -17.84 -1.21
N SER A 7 6.45 -17.68 0.03
CA SER A 7 5.08 -18.00 0.39
C SER A 7 4.14 -16.88 -0.08
N PRO A 8 3.24 -17.13 -1.05
CA PRO A 8 2.34 -16.08 -1.52
C PRO A 8 1.34 -15.65 -0.44
N LEU A 9 1.08 -16.48 0.58
CA LEU A 9 0.28 -16.11 1.75
C LEU A 9 0.98 -15.05 2.63
N ASN A 10 2.30 -15.17 2.81
CA ASN A 10 3.08 -14.18 3.56
C ASN A 10 3.11 -12.84 2.81
N VAL A 11 3.26 -12.87 1.48
CA VAL A 11 3.17 -11.68 0.63
C VAL A 11 1.79 -11.05 0.72
N LEU A 12 0.72 -11.85 0.77
CA LEU A 12 -0.64 -11.36 0.96
C LEU A 12 -0.80 -10.66 2.31
N HIS A 13 -0.32 -11.25 3.40
CA HIS A 13 -0.37 -10.63 4.73
C HIS A 13 0.45 -9.33 4.80
N LEU A 14 1.65 -9.33 4.22
CA LEU A 14 2.48 -8.13 4.12
C LEU A 14 1.78 -7.04 3.31
N SER A 15 1.15 -7.41 2.18
CA SER A 15 0.41 -6.47 1.34
C SER A 15 -0.72 -5.77 2.11
N SER A 16 -1.46 -6.50 2.95
CA SER A 16 -2.50 -5.93 3.81
C SER A 16 -1.94 -4.94 4.83
N LYS A 17 -0.80 -5.25 5.46
CA LYS A 17 -0.14 -4.32 6.39
C LYS A 17 0.32 -3.06 5.68
N VAL A 18 0.92 -3.19 4.49
CA VAL A 18 1.38 -2.08 3.65
C VAL A 18 0.19 -1.19 3.23
N LEU A 19 -0.93 -1.80 2.83
CA LEU A 19 -2.16 -1.08 2.47
C LEU A 19 -2.71 -0.26 3.65
N VAL A 20 -2.81 -0.87 4.84
CA VAL A 20 -3.29 -0.18 6.05
C VAL A 20 -2.35 0.93 6.47
N ALA A 21 -1.03 0.68 6.46
CA ALA A 21 -0.03 1.71 6.76
C ALA A 21 -0.12 2.89 5.78
N GLY A 22 -0.27 2.61 4.48
CA GLY A 22 -0.42 3.63 3.44
C GLY A 22 -1.70 4.45 3.61
N LEU A 23 -2.80 3.80 4.02
CA LEU A 23 -4.07 4.47 4.32
C LEU A 23 -3.94 5.39 5.53
N ILE A 24 -3.36 4.92 6.64
CA ILE A 24 -3.15 5.74 7.84
C ILE A 24 -2.27 6.94 7.52
N MET A 25 -1.17 6.72 6.79
CA MET A 25 -0.26 7.77 6.34
C MET A 25 -0.98 8.80 5.46
N LEU A 26 -1.79 8.36 4.49
CA LEU A 26 -2.57 9.25 3.64
C LEU A 26 -3.56 10.09 4.46
N LEU A 27 -4.32 9.47 5.36
CA LEU A 27 -5.31 10.17 6.18
C LEU A 27 -4.65 11.20 7.11
N ALA A 28 -3.52 10.84 7.74
CA ALA A 28 -2.74 11.75 8.56
C ALA A 28 -2.20 12.93 7.74
N GLY A 29 -1.67 12.65 6.54
CA GLY A 29 -1.21 13.67 5.61
C GLY A 29 -2.33 14.63 5.18
N ILE A 30 -3.48 14.10 4.75
CA ILE A 30 -4.63 14.93 4.34
C ILE A 30 -5.10 15.81 5.51
N TYR A 31 -5.18 15.23 6.71
CA TYR A 31 -5.57 15.97 7.90
C TYR A 31 -4.61 17.13 8.18
N GLY A 32 -3.31 16.85 8.29
CA GLY A 32 -2.32 17.86 8.64
C GLY A 32 -2.04 18.89 7.55
N ALA A 33 -2.21 18.52 6.28
CA ALA A 33 -1.91 19.38 5.14
C ALA A 33 -3.07 20.30 4.72
N TYR A 34 -4.31 19.84 4.86
CA TYR A 34 -5.46 20.49 4.24
C TYR A 34 -6.62 20.78 5.20
N LEU A 35 -6.81 19.98 6.25
CA LEU A 35 -7.95 20.13 7.18
C LEU A 35 -7.56 20.87 8.46
N TYR A 36 -6.30 20.75 8.90
CA TYR A 36 -5.83 21.42 10.09
C TYR A 36 -5.51 22.89 9.81
N ASN A 37 -6.19 23.79 10.53
CA ASN A 37 -6.11 25.24 10.31
C ASN A 37 -5.33 25.99 11.40
N GLY A 38 -4.60 25.28 12.25
CA GLY A 38 -3.74 25.88 13.28
C GLY A 38 -2.37 26.30 12.73
N GLN A 39 -1.60 27.00 13.56
CA GLN A 39 -0.23 27.40 13.20
C GLN A 39 0.70 26.18 13.18
N ILE A 40 1.05 25.73 11.98
CA ILE A 40 2.01 24.65 11.75
C ILE A 40 3.32 25.28 11.22
N PRO A 41 4.49 24.94 11.77
CA PRO A 41 5.76 25.38 11.20
C PRO A 41 5.95 24.79 9.79
N ILE A 42 6.59 25.54 8.89
CA ILE A 42 6.72 25.14 7.47
C ILE A 42 7.29 23.74 7.27
N ALA A 43 8.27 23.34 8.08
CA ALA A 43 8.88 22.01 8.01
C ALA A 43 7.86 20.89 8.28
N LEU A 44 6.96 21.09 9.24
CA LEU A 44 5.92 20.13 9.57
C LEU A 44 4.83 20.11 8.49
N LEU A 45 4.49 21.25 7.90
CA LEU A 45 3.55 21.31 6.77
C LEU A 45 4.10 20.54 5.53
N VAL A 46 5.38 20.73 5.21
CA VAL A 46 6.06 19.97 4.14
C VAL A 46 6.06 18.47 4.44
N ALA A 47 6.28 18.09 5.71
CA ALA A 47 6.17 16.70 6.12
C ALA A 47 4.75 16.16 5.87
N MET A 48 3.70 16.88 6.30
CA MET A 48 2.30 16.49 6.09
C MET A 48 1.94 16.34 4.60
N HIS A 49 2.40 17.24 3.72
CA HIS A 49 2.27 17.06 2.27
C HIS A 49 3.05 15.84 1.76
N SER A 50 4.22 15.55 2.32
CA SER A 50 4.97 14.36 1.94
C SER A 50 4.20 13.08 2.30
N LEU A 51 3.46 13.05 3.43
CA LEU A 51 2.57 11.93 3.76
C LEU A 51 1.47 11.72 2.71
N THR A 52 0.96 12.77 2.04
CA THR A 52 -0.06 12.63 0.98
C THR A 52 0.50 12.12 -0.34
N ILE A 53 1.82 12.15 -0.54
CA ILE A 53 2.50 11.52 -1.67
C ILE A 53 2.89 10.07 -1.33
N LEU A 54 3.46 9.87 -0.14
CA LEU A 54 3.93 8.56 0.32
C LEU A 54 2.76 7.58 0.57
N GLY A 55 1.65 8.05 1.14
CA GLY A 55 0.47 7.21 1.42
C GLY A 55 -0.10 6.52 0.18
N PRO A 56 -0.49 7.24 -0.89
CA PRO A 56 -1.00 6.65 -2.12
C PRO A 56 0.03 5.77 -2.83
N THR A 57 1.31 6.15 -2.76
CA THR A 57 2.42 5.34 -3.29
C THR A 57 2.51 3.99 -2.58
N LEU A 58 2.43 3.99 -1.25
CA LEU A 58 2.46 2.79 -0.43
C LEU A 58 1.22 1.92 -0.66
N ILE A 59 0.04 2.53 -0.82
CA ILE A 59 -1.20 1.84 -1.18
C ILE A 59 -1.04 1.15 -2.55
N LYS A 60 -0.49 1.84 -3.56
CA LYS A 60 -0.28 1.28 -4.89
C LYS A 60 0.67 0.08 -4.85
N ILE A 61 1.78 0.17 -4.11
CA ILE A 61 2.71 -0.94 -3.91
C ILE A 61 2.02 -2.12 -3.22
N GLY A 62 1.32 -1.87 -2.11
CA GLY A 62 0.56 -2.88 -1.39
C GLY A 62 -0.49 -3.57 -2.27
N TYR A 63 -1.19 -2.82 -3.13
CA TYR A 63 -2.17 -3.37 -4.05
C TYR A 63 -1.53 -4.29 -5.10
N VAL A 64 -0.43 -3.87 -5.74
CA VAL A 64 0.29 -4.70 -6.70
C VAL A 64 0.82 -5.98 -6.04
N MET A 65 1.38 -5.88 -4.83
CA MET A 65 1.78 -7.06 -4.05
C MET A 65 0.62 -8.01 -3.78
N ARG A 66 -0.56 -7.46 -3.42
CA ARG A 66 -1.78 -8.24 -3.19
C ARG A 66 -2.21 -9.00 -4.44
N LEU A 67 -2.21 -8.33 -5.59
CA LEU A 67 -2.55 -8.96 -6.87
C LEU A 67 -1.57 -10.08 -7.23
N LEU A 68 -0.27 -9.84 -7.09
CA LEU A 68 0.76 -10.86 -7.36
C LEU A 68 0.64 -12.07 -6.44
N ALA A 69 0.37 -11.86 -5.16
CA ALA A 69 0.13 -12.92 -4.19
C ALA A 69 -1.11 -13.76 -4.56
N GLN A 70 -2.23 -13.09 -4.89
CA GLN A 70 -3.46 -13.76 -5.30
C GLN A 70 -3.32 -14.51 -6.61
N TYR A 71 -2.57 -13.97 -7.57
CA TYR A 71 -2.24 -14.63 -8.83
C TYR A 71 -1.48 -15.94 -8.59
N ARG A 72 -0.46 -15.91 -7.71
CA ARG A 72 0.30 -17.12 -7.33
C ARG A 72 -0.55 -18.13 -6.56
N ILE A 73 -1.42 -17.70 -5.64
CA ILE A 73 -2.29 -18.60 -4.87
C ILE A 73 -3.31 -19.31 -5.76
N ARG A 74 -3.92 -18.59 -6.72
CA ARG A 74 -4.92 -19.18 -7.62
C ARG A 74 -4.33 -20.14 -8.64
N GLY A 75 -3.00 -20.15 -8.81
CA GLY A 75 -2.31 -20.89 -9.88
C GLY A 75 -2.66 -20.34 -11.27
N PRO A 76 -1.94 -20.77 -12.33
CA PRO A 76 -2.38 -20.48 -13.69
C PRO A 76 -3.79 -21.05 -13.85
N ARG A 77 -4.76 -20.17 -14.13
CA ARG A 77 -6.10 -20.59 -14.54
C ARG A 77 -5.90 -21.33 -15.85
N MET A 78 -5.85 -22.66 -15.83
CA MET A 78 -5.98 -23.47 -17.04
C MET A 78 -7.33 -23.09 -17.63
N ILE A 79 -7.28 -22.25 -18.67
CA ILE A 79 -8.41 -22.06 -19.56
C ILE A 79 -8.54 -23.41 -20.26
N PRO A 80 -9.65 -24.15 -20.11
CA PRO A 80 -9.86 -25.35 -20.90
C PRO A 80 -9.72 -24.94 -22.36
N GLN A 81 -8.72 -25.48 -23.06
CA GLN A 81 -8.67 -25.36 -24.51
C GLN A 81 -9.84 -26.19 -25.05
N THR A 82 -10.99 -25.56 -25.23
CA THR A 82 -12.09 -26.11 -26.02
C THR A 82 -11.83 -25.74 -27.47
N ALA A 83 -11.21 -26.66 -28.22
CA ALA A 83 -11.31 -26.77 -29.67
C ALA A 83 -10.96 -28.20 -30.06
#